data_AF-A0A536Z4G8-F1
#
_entry.id   AF-A0A536Z4G8-F1
#
_cell.length_a   1.000
_cell.length_b   1.000
_cell.length_c   1.000
_cell.angle_alpha   90.00
_cell.angle_beta   90.00
_cell.angle_gamma   90.00
#
_symmetry.space_group_name_H-M   'P 1'
#
loop_
_entity.id
_entity.type
_entity.pdbx_description
1 polymer ?
#
loop_
_entity_poly.entity_id
_entity_poly.type
_entity_poly.pdbx_seq_one_letter_code
_entity_poly.pdbx_strand_id
1 'polypeptide(L)' 'MTVASIRPAPLGVLALLCLAVSTIAMAQTQQVYRYVDPDGRVVYSDKPPPPDARDAQAKRIGR' A
#
# COMPACT_ATOMS: atom_id res chain seq x y z
N MET A 1 49.49 -12.70 -6.69
CA MET A 1 48.42 -11.82 -6.18
C MET A 1 47.96 -10.94 -7.34
N THR A 2 46.87 -11.31 -8.01
CA THR A 2 46.39 -10.61 -9.22
C THR A 2 45.37 -9.56 -8.79
N VAL A 3 45.74 -8.28 -8.89
CA VAL A 3 44.84 -7.17 -8.57
C VAL A 3 43.75 -7.11 -9.65
N ALA A 4 42.50 -7.36 -9.26
CA ALA A 4 41.34 -7.22 -10.13
C ALA A 4 41.17 -5.74 -10.51
N SER A 5 41.31 -5.44 -11.79
CA SER A 5 41.04 -4.12 -12.36
C SER A 5 39.53 -3.87 -12.30
N ILE A 6 39.09 -3.06 -11.34
CA ILE A 6 37.71 -2.57 -11.26
C ILE A 6 37.55 -1.53 -12.37
N ARG A 7 36.97 -1.94 -13.50
CA ARG A 7 36.58 -1.01 -14.56
C ARG A 7 35.48 -0.10 -14.00
N PRO A 8 35.60 1.24 -14.08
CA PRO A 8 34.56 2.13 -13.62
C PRO A 8 33.30 1.86 -14.46
N ALA A 9 32.25 1.35 -13.81
CA ALA A 9 30.96 1.21 -14.46
C ALA A 9 30.54 2.60 -14.98
N PRO A 10 30.06 2.72 -16.23
CA PRO A 10 29.66 4.00 -16.76
C PRO A 10 28.57 4.58 -15.87
N LEU A 11 28.74 5.83 -15.42
CA LEU A 11 27.82 6.57 -14.53
C LEU A 11 26.34 6.43 -14.94
N GLY A 12 26.06 6.25 -16.24
CA GLY A 12 24.72 6.00 -16.76
C GLY A 12 24.07 4.70 -16.29
N VAL A 13 24.83 3.61 -16.10
CA VAL A 13 24.30 2.32 -15.61
C VAL A 13 23.96 2.42 -14.12
N LEU A 14 24.76 3.14 -13.34
CA LEU A 14 24.48 3.38 -11.92
C LEU A 14 23.25 4.30 -11.73
N ALA A 15 23.14 5.34 -12.57
CA ALA A 15 21.98 6.25 -12.56
C ALA A 15 20.68 5.52 -12.95
N LEU A 16 20.72 4.64 -13.96
CA LEU A 16 19.59 3.80 -14.36
C LEU A 16 19.15 2.83 -13.25
N LEU A 17 20.11 2.26 -12.51
CA LEU A 17 19.81 1.37 -11.38
C LEU A 17 19.13 2.11 -10.22
N CYS A 18 19.56 3.34 -9.93
CA CYS A 18 18.95 4.17 -8.89
C CYS A 18 17.51 4.62 -9.23
N LEU A 19 17.19 4.86 -10.50
CA LEU A 19 15.82 5.18 -10.91
C LEU A 19 14.87 3.98 -10.79
N ALA A 20 15.37 2.75 -10.91
CA ALA A 20 14.54 1.54 -10.91
C ALA A 20 13.97 1.16 -9.52
N VAL A 21 14.55 1.68 -8.42
CA VAL A 21 14.14 1.34 -7.05
C VAL A 21 12.97 2.20 -6.54
N SER A 22 12.65 3.31 -7.20
CA SER A 22 11.72 4.32 -6.67
C SER A 22 10.22 4.01 -6.82
N THR A 23 9.83 2.85 -7.37
CA THR A 23 8.43 2.60 -7.79
C THR A 23 7.58 1.76 -6.84
N ILE A 24 8.10 1.31 -5.69
CA ILE A 24 7.35 0.43 -4.78
C ILE A 24 6.89 1.16 -3.52
N ALA A 25 6.07 2.19 -3.69
CA ALA A 25 5.28 2.75 -2.60
C ALA A 25 3.80 2.73 -3.01
N MET A 26 3.25 1.53 -3.17
CA MET A 26 1.81 1.33 -3.26
C MET A 26 1.23 1.60 -1.87
N ALA A 27 0.77 2.84 -1.64
CA ALA A 27 0.04 3.20 -0.44
C ALA A 27 -1.19 2.29 -0.31
N GLN A 28 -1.11 1.29 0.57
CA GLN A 28 -2.24 0.41 0.88
C GLN A 28 -3.29 1.25 1.59
N THR A 29 -4.24 1.79 0.82
CA THR A 29 -5.35 2.57 1.35
C THR A 29 -6.33 1.59 1.98
N GLN A 30 -6.12 1.24 3.25
CA GLN A 30 -7.00 0.37 4.02
C GLN A 30 -8.35 1.08 4.20
N GLN A 31 -9.41 0.58 3.57
CA GLN A 31 -10.74 1.14 3.74
C GLN A 31 -11.47 0.33 4.82
N VAL A 32 -11.75 0.98 5.95
CA VAL A 32 -12.48 0.38 7.06
C VAL A 32 -13.92 0.87 7.00
N TYR A 33 -14.85 -0.06 6.86
CA TYR A 33 -16.29 0.21 6.95
C TYR A 33 -16.74 0.09 8.39
N ARG A 34 -17.59 1.04 8.82
CA ARG A 34 -18.31 1.00 10.08
C ARG A 34 -19.80 0.96 9.76
N TYR A 35 -20.52 0.00 10.32
CA TYR A 35 -21.97 -0.08 10.16
C TYR A 35 -22.63 -0.63 11.41
N VAL A 36 -23.96 -0.49 11.49
CA VAL A 36 -24.78 -1.10 12.52
C VAL A 36 -25.43 -2.35 11.93
N ASP A 37 -25.22 -3.50 12.57
CA ASP A 37 -25.84 -4.77 12.17
C ASP A 37 -27.33 -4.82 12.59
N PRO A 38 -28.11 -5.81 12.12
CA PRO A 38 -29.52 -5.94 12.50
C PRO A 38 -29.76 -6.08 14.01
N ASP A 39 -28.76 -6.57 14.75
CA ASP A 39 -28.78 -6.72 16.21
C ASP A 39 -28.47 -5.40 16.96
N GLY A 40 -28.22 -4.30 16.23
CA GLY A 40 -27.97 -2.97 16.81
C GLY A 40 -26.53 -2.77 17.29
N ARG A 41 -25.60 -3.64 16.92
CA ARG A 41 -24.18 -3.58 17.26
C ARG A 41 -23.41 -2.82 16.19
N VAL A 42 -22.41 -2.06 16.63
CA VAL A 42 -21.48 -1.39 15.72
C VAL A 42 -20.40 -2.38 15.29
N VAL A 43 -20.32 -2.64 14.00
CA VAL A 43 -19.36 -3.56 13.38
C VAL A 43 -18.36 -2.78 12.54
N TYR A 44 -17.08 -3.13 12.68
CA TYR A 44 -15.99 -2.66 11.83
C TYR A 44 -15.54 -3.79 10.91
N SER A 45 -15.45 -3.52 9.61
CA SER A 45 -15.14 -4.53 8.59
C SER A 45 -14.35 -3.91 7.44
N ASP A 46 -13.32 -4.59 6.95
CA ASP A 46 -12.60 -4.20 5.73
C ASP A 46 -13.38 -4.55 4.45
N LYS A 47 -14.45 -5.34 4.57
CA LYS A 47 -15.36 -5.70 3.49
C LYS A 47 -16.57 -4.76 3.47
N PRO A 48 -17.15 -4.51 2.28
CA PRO A 48 -18.33 -3.65 2.14
C PRO A 48 -19.49 -4.17 3.01
N PRO A 49 -20.31 -3.25 3.55
CA PRO A 49 -21.44 -3.61 4.40
C PRO A 49 -22.51 -4.37 3.62
N PRO A 50 -23.18 -5.35 4.26
CA PRO A 50 -24.34 -6.02 3.66
C PRO A 50 -25.52 -5.03 3.48
N PRO A 51 -26.47 -5.30 2.57
CA PRO A 51 -27.58 -4.38 2.26
C PRO A 51 -28.50 -4.08 3.45
N ASP A 52 -28.59 -4.99 4.42
CA ASP A 52 -29.39 -4.80 5.64
C ASP A 52 -28.68 -3.95 6.72
N ALA A 53 -27.41 -3.59 6.49
CA ALA A 53 -26.64 -2.80 7.44
C ALA A 53 -27.07 -1.33 7.43
N ARG A 54 -27.20 -0.75 8.63
CA ARG A 54 -27.56 0.66 8.82
C ARG A 54 -26.33 1.52 9.08
N ASP A 55 -26.42 2.81 8.75
CA ASP A 55 -25.38 3.81 9.01
C ASP A 55 -23.98 3.42 8.49
N ALA A 56 -23.94 2.80 7.31
CA ALA A 56 -22.71 2.42 6.64
C ALA A 56 -21.81 3.63 6.34
N GLN A 57 -20.64 3.68 6.98
CA GLN A 57 -19.63 4.70 6.77
C GLN A 57 -18.32 4.05 6.32
N ALA A 58 -17.82 4.46 5.15
CA ALA A 58 -16.49 4.08 4.70
C ALA A 58 -15.46 5.09 5.21
N LYS A 59 -14.48 4.62 5.99
CA LYS A 59 -13.34 5.41 6.43
C LYS A 59 -12.09 4.92 5.72
N ARG A 60 -11.51 5.78 4.87
CA ARG A 60 -10.18 5.51 4.31
C ARG A 60 -9.12 5.76 5.39
N ILE A 61 -8.26 4.78 5.59
CA ILE A 61 -7.10 4.82 6.47
C ILE A 61 -5.87 4.75 5.57
N GLY A 62 -5.09 5.84 5.57
CA GLY A 62 -3.99 6.04 4.64
C GLY A 62 -4.06 7.46 4.09
N ARG A 63 -3.01 8.23 4.34
CA ARG A 63 -2.80 9.57 3.78
C ARG A 63 -1.92 9.44 2.55
#